data_AF-A0A9W6AC35-F1
#
_entry.id   AF-A0A9W6AC35-F1
#
_cell.length_a   1.000
_cell.length_b   1.000
_cell.length_c   1.000
_cell.angle_alpha   90.00
_cell.angle_beta   90.00
_cell.angle_gamma   90.00
#
_symmetry.space_group_name_H-M   'P 1'
#
loop_
_entity.id
_entity.type
_entity.pdbx_description
1 polymer ?
#
loop_
_entity_poly.entity_id
_entity_poly.type
_entity_poly.pdbx_seq_one_letter_code
_entity_poly.pdbx_strand_id
1 'polypeptide(L)'
;MALSDPYYIFRTFSGLGIITLWILMMLNGTFAEMVSTNLRGIFPTGTALQKSWTGIQAIDFFLSLLIVFFNSVVSIDDLPDIGPFLISVDLVLAIGVFNMMTVVEGRRNRKTSPLRSPAWWQTMWNFFGAACALPVYLHLYVEKRLRTPLPRIPPAQAQALPFSAIWNTLISVHLLVPTVLRVSPFQIQAGMVLWLLGPPSLSLFQDAVSSLITATGYRGVQSPSTVTYWIVGSISAICHVAVILSPYFFPGVTLSRIYWPNHSAVQQGQYYLAEGAMLFIQYDYIIINLSVLAVGFYKFNLGSAAATKPSTQAQPAVNPRLVFTAVTAVLGPGAGMAWLLCDKERELEKQANAIEQ
;
A
#
# COMPACT_ATOMS: atom_id res chain seq x y z
N MET A 1 -25.67 -9.76 13.65
CA MET A 1 -25.94 -8.61 12.75
C MET A 1 -25.38 -8.95 11.39
N ALA A 2 -26.21 -8.97 10.34
CA ALA A 2 -25.73 -9.20 8.97
C ALA A 2 -24.88 -7.99 8.55
N LEU A 3 -23.68 -8.22 8.00
CA LEU A 3 -22.93 -7.15 7.36
C LEU A 3 -23.69 -6.66 6.11
N SER A 4 -23.61 -5.37 5.83
CA SER A 4 -24.08 -4.79 4.56
C SER A 4 -23.39 -5.45 3.36
N ASP A 5 -23.89 -5.22 2.14
CA ASP A 5 -23.21 -5.73 0.94
C ASP A 5 -21.80 -5.12 0.82
N PRO A 6 -20.74 -5.95 0.60
CA PRO A 6 -19.39 -5.46 0.30
C PRO A 6 -19.37 -4.37 -0.77
N TYR A 7 -20.23 -4.49 -1.78
CA TYR A 7 -20.35 -3.53 -2.86
C TYR A 7 -20.58 -2.10 -2.35
N TYR A 8 -21.53 -1.90 -1.44
CA TYR A 8 -21.84 -0.58 -0.92
C TYR A 8 -20.71 -0.02 -0.06
N ILE A 9 -20.14 -0.83 0.84
CA ILE A 9 -19.08 -0.35 1.75
C ILE A 9 -17.84 0.11 0.99
N PHE A 10 -17.32 -0.73 0.10
CA PHE A 10 -16.08 -0.41 -0.62
C PHE A 10 -16.28 0.69 -1.68
N ARG A 11 -17.46 0.77 -2.30
CA ARG A 11 -17.80 1.90 -3.18
C ARG A 11 -17.88 3.21 -2.41
N THR A 12 -18.47 3.20 -1.22
CA THR A 12 -18.47 4.37 -0.33
C THR A 12 -17.06 4.78 0.05
N PHE A 13 -16.19 3.84 0.41
CA PHE A 13 -14.78 4.17 0.70
C PHE A 13 -14.03 4.75 -0.50
N SER A 14 -14.22 4.20 -1.71
CA SER A 14 -13.63 4.75 -2.93
C SER A 14 -14.16 6.16 -3.24
N GLY A 15 -15.47 6.38 -3.09
CA GLY A 15 -16.08 7.69 -3.26
C GLY A 15 -15.59 8.71 -2.23
N LEU A 16 -15.48 8.31 -0.96
CA LEU A 16 -14.86 9.13 0.08
C LEU A 16 -13.41 9.44 -0.27
N GLY A 17 -12.64 8.47 -0.77
CA GLY A 17 -11.27 8.68 -1.23
C GLY A 17 -11.19 9.75 -2.31
N ILE A 18 -12.02 9.68 -3.35
CA ILE A 18 -12.04 10.69 -4.42
C ILE A 18 -12.36 12.09 -3.85
N ILE A 19 -13.33 12.17 -2.94
CA ILE A 19 -13.72 13.44 -2.31
C ILE A 19 -12.57 13.99 -1.45
N THR A 20 -12.04 13.17 -0.53
CA THR A 20 -11.07 13.63 0.46
C THR A 20 -9.67 13.85 -0.11
N LEU A 21 -9.30 13.09 -1.14
CA LEU A 21 -8.00 13.21 -1.79
C LEU A 21 -8.02 14.32 -2.85
N TRP A 22 -8.87 14.20 -3.85
CA TRP A 22 -8.80 15.08 -5.03
C TRP A 22 -9.67 16.32 -4.90
N ILE A 23 -10.93 16.19 -4.46
CA ILE A 23 -11.83 17.34 -4.37
C ILE A 23 -11.32 18.32 -3.32
N LEU A 24 -10.92 17.86 -2.13
CA LEU A 24 -10.36 18.75 -1.11
C LEU A 24 -9.07 19.43 -1.57
N MET A 25 -8.18 18.71 -2.25
CA MET A 25 -6.94 19.27 -2.78
C MET A 25 -7.16 20.30 -3.90
N MET A 26 -8.24 20.15 -4.68
CA MET A 26 -8.69 21.17 -5.63
C MET A 26 -9.31 22.37 -4.91
N LEU A 27 -10.18 22.15 -3.93
CA LEU A 27 -10.88 23.21 -3.19
C LEU A 27 -9.95 24.05 -2.33
N ASN A 28 -8.95 23.43 -1.71
CA ASN A 28 -7.96 24.16 -0.91
C ASN A 28 -6.94 24.88 -1.80
N GLY A 29 -6.85 24.57 -3.10
CA GLY A 29 -5.99 25.22 -4.09
C GLY A 29 -4.60 24.58 -4.26
N THR A 30 -4.26 23.54 -3.51
CA THR A 30 -2.93 22.91 -3.55
C THR A 30 -2.69 22.15 -4.85
N PHE A 31 -3.75 21.62 -5.48
CA PHE A 31 -3.64 21.03 -6.83
C PHE A 31 -3.20 22.06 -7.87
N ALA A 32 -3.75 23.27 -7.83
CA ALA A 32 -3.37 24.35 -8.74
C ALA A 32 -1.90 24.77 -8.51
N GLU A 33 -1.48 24.82 -7.24
CA GLU A 33 -0.08 25.09 -6.91
C GLU A 33 0.85 23.99 -7.41
N MET A 34 0.47 22.71 -7.33
CA MET A 34 1.28 21.63 -7.89
C MET A 34 1.45 21.77 -9.41
N VAL A 35 0.37 22.10 -10.12
CA VAL A 35 0.45 22.37 -11.56
C VAL A 35 1.34 23.57 -11.83
N SER A 36 1.24 24.65 -11.04
CA SER A 36 2.09 25.84 -11.12
C SER A 36 3.57 25.50 -10.92
N THR A 37 3.91 24.76 -9.87
CA THR A 37 5.28 24.27 -9.60
C THR A 37 5.81 23.41 -10.73
N ASN A 38 5.00 22.50 -11.27
CA ASN A 38 5.37 21.66 -12.40
C ASN A 38 5.67 22.51 -13.66
N LEU A 39 4.83 23.52 -13.93
CA LEU A 39 5.03 24.42 -15.06
C LEU A 39 6.28 25.29 -14.88
N ARG A 40 6.48 25.89 -13.70
CA ARG A 40 7.63 26.77 -13.40
C ARG A 40 8.96 26.02 -13.26
N GLY A 41 8.92 24.76 -12.83
CA GLY A 41 10.12 23.96 -12.60
C GLY A 41 10.85 24.28 -11.28
N ILE A 42 10.17 24.93 -10.33
CA ILE A 42 10.74 25.32 -9.04
C ILE A 42 9.67 25.25 -7.95
N PHE A 43 10.01 24.65 -6.82
CA PHE A 43 9.14 24.56 -5.64
C PHE A 43 9.05 25.93 -4.92
N PRO A 44 8.00 26.16 -4.12
CA PRO A 44 7.89 27.37 -3.29
C PRO A 44 9.07 27.58 -2.33
N THR A 45 9.77 26.51 -1.94
CA THR A 45 11.00 26.53 -1.13
C THR A 45 12.25 26.96 -1.91
N GLY A 46 12.15 27.09 -3.24
CA GLY A 46 13.28 27.39 -4.13
C GLY A 46 13.98 26.15 -4.70
N THR A 47 13.62 24.95 -4.25
CA THR A 47 14.18 23.69 -4.77
C THR A 47 13.84 23.51 -6.26
N ALA A 48 14.82 23.15 -7.08
CA ALA A 48 14.63 22.96 -8.51
C ALA A 48 13.92 21.63 -8.81
N LEU A 49 13.01 21.63 -9.79
CA LEU A 49 12.32 20.43 -10.28
C LEU A 49 12.94 19.98 -11.61
N GLN A 50 13.37 18.72 -11.68
CA GLN A 50 13.76 18.09 -12.93
C GLN A 50 12.52 17.73 -13.75
N LYS A 51 12.42 18.34 -14.94
CA LYS A 51 11.24 18.23 -15.82
C LYS A 51 11.36 17.23 -16.95
N SER A 52 12.55 16.68 -17.21
CA SER A 52 12.76 15.72 -18.29
C SER A 52 13.40 14.44 -17.78
N TRP A 53 12.74 13.32 -18.09
CA TRP A 53 13.09 11.98 -17.64
C TRP A 53 13.14 11.00 -18.80
N THR A 54 12.10 11.00 -19.63
CA THR A 54 11.99 10.10 -20.80
C THR A 54 12.19 10.84 -22.12
N GLY A 55 12.15 12.18 -22.11
CA GLY A 55 12.16 13.01 -23.32
C GLY A 55 10.81 13.08 -24.05
N ILE A 56 9.77 12.43 -23.51
CA ILE A 56 8.41 12.47 -24.06
C ILE A 56 7.59 13.42 -23.20
N GLN A 57 7.31 14.61 -23.74
CA GLN A 57 6.72 15.73 -22.98
C GLN A 57 5.46 15.35 -22.19
N ALA A 58 4.55 14.58 -22.78
CA ALA A 58 3.32 14.17 -22.09
C ALA A 58 3.60 13.27 -20.88
N ILE A 59 4.53 12.32 -21.01
CA ILE A 59 4.91 11.40 -19.93
C ILE A 59 5.66 12.16 -18.84
N ASP A 60 6.62 12.98 -19.26
CA ASP A 60 7.43 13.82 -18.37
C ASP A 60 6.57 14.81 -17.57
N PHE A 61 5.48 15.34 -18.16
CA PHE A 61 4.54 16.22 -17.46
C PHE A 61 3.84 15.51 -16.29
N PHE A 62 3.27 14.33 -16.53
CA PHE A 62 2.60 13.55 -15.47
C PHE A 62 3.58 13.03 -14.42
N LEU A 63 4.76 12.58 -14.86
CA LEU A 63 5.81 12.12 -13.95
C LEU A 63 6.29 13.26 -13.04
N SER A 64 6.52 14.43 -13.62
CA SER A 64 6.92 15.63 -12.86
C SER A 64 5.83 16.08 -11.88
N LEU A 65 4.55 15.95 -12.24
CA LEU A 65 3.46 16.25 -11.31
C LEU A 65 3.46 15.31 -10.09
N LEU A 66 3.72 14.00 -10.30
CA LEU A 66 3.88 13.06 -9.20
C LEU A 66 5.12 13.36 -8.36
N ILE A 67 6.24 13.72 -8.99
CA ILE A 67 7.44 14.15 -8.28
C ILE A 67 7.15 15.38 -7.42
N VAL A 68 6.39 16.36 -7.91
CA VAL A 68 5.97 17.52 -7.12
C VAL A 68 5.20 17.08 -5.87
N PHE A 69 4.24 16.16 -6.02
CA PHE A 69 3.49 15.63 -4.88
C PHE A 69 4.40 14.93 -3.87
N PHE A 70 5.18 13.93 -4.31
CA PHE A 70 6.00 13.13 -3.41
C PHE A 70 7.14 13.94 -2.80
N ASN A 71 7.81 14.82 -3.54
CA ASN A 71 8.87 15.69 -3.01
C ASN A 71 8.35 16.58 -1.89
N SER A 72 7.11 17.06 -1.99
CA SER A 72 6.47 17.91 -0.96
C SER A 72 6.28 17.20 0.37
N VAL A 73 6.38 15.87 0.42
CA VAL A 73 6.22 15.08 1.66
C VAL A 73 7.46 14.26 2.02
N VAL A 74 8.36 13.99 1.07
CA VAL A 74 9.58 13.22 1.37
C VAL A 74 10.84 14.06 1.52
N SER A 75 10.94 15.23 0.89
CA SER A 75 12.17 16.04 0.91
C SER A 75 12.32 16.75 2.25
N ILE A 76 13.03 16.13 3.21
CA ILE A 76 13.12 16.59 4.61
C ILE A 76 13.52 18.07 4.74
N ASP A 77 14.43 18.55 3.90
CA ASP A 77 14.92 19.93 3.93
C ASP A 77 13.86 20.95 3.45
N ASP A 78 12.85 20.50 2.70
CA ASP A 78 11.72 21.31 2.23
C ASP A 78 10.49 21.24 3.17
N LEU A 79 10.54 20.46 4.26
CA LEU A 79 9.40 20.26 5.15
C LEU A 79 9.36 21.26 6.32
N PRO A 80 8.16 21.60 6.84
CA PRO A 80 8.03 22.39 8.06
C PRO A 80 8.47 21.62 9.31
N ASP A 81 8.27 20.30 9.31
CA ASP A 81 8.65 19.35 10.35
C ASP A 81 8.80 17.94 9.72
N ILE A 82 9.24 16.94 10.49
CA ILE A 82 9.46 15.58 9.93
C ILE A 82 8.15 14.76 9.74
N GLY A 83 7.00 15.27 10.21
CA GLY A 83 5.69 14.61 10.17
C GLY A 83 5.24 14.15 8.77
N PRO A 84 5.28 15.00 7.72
CA PRO A 84 4.95 14.59 6.35
C PRO A 84 5.79 13.40 5.86
N PHE A 85 7.09 13.39 6.19
CA PHE A 85 7.99 12.28 5.85
C PHE A 85 7.60 11.00 6.60
N LEU A 86 7.33 11.10 7.89
CA LEU A 86 6.98 9.95 8.73
C LEU A 86 5.69 9.23 8.27
N ILE A 87 4.62 9.98 7.97
CA ILE A 87 3.40 9.34 7.44
C ILE A 87 3.62 8.77 6.04
N SER A 88 4.44 9.39 5.21
CA SER A 88 4.79 8.87 3.88
C SER A 88 5.53 7.55 3.96
N VAL A 89 6.50 7.44 4.89
CA VAL A 89 7.24 6.21 5.18
C VAL A 89 6.28 5.08 5.59
N ASP A 90 5.36 5.35 6.52
CA ASP A 90 4.35 4.39 6.96
C ASP A 90 3.41 3.97 5.81
N LEU A 91 2.86 4.94 5.07
CA LEU A 91 1.97 4.70 3.95
C LEU A 91 2.63 3.83 2.87
N VAL A 92 3.86 4.18 2.44
CA VAL A 92 4.57 3.48 1.35
C VAL A 92 4.83 2.02 1.74
N LEU A 93 5.27 1.77 2.97
CA LEU A 93 5.55 0.40 3.42
C LEU A 93 4.27 -0.41 3.69
N ALA A 94 3.18 0.24 4.12
CA ALA A 94 1.86 -0.39 4.15
C ALA A 94 1.37 -0.75 2.74
N ILE A 95 1.50 0.15 1.76
CA ILE A 95 1.20 -0.08 0.33
C ILE A 95 1.99 -1.28 -0.20
N GLY A 96 3.23 -1.47 0.25
CA GLY A 96 4.04 -2.64 -0.10
C GLY A 96 3.36 -3.99 0.16
N VAL A 97 2.54 -4.09 1.21
CA VAL A 97 1.77 -5.32 1.49
C VAL A 97 0.69 -5.54 0.43
N PHE A 98 -0.03 -4.48 0.05
CA PHE A 98 -1.06 -4.56 -0.99
C PHE A 98 -0.45 -4.82 -2.37
N ASN A 99 0.73 -4.26 -2.68
CA ASN A 99 1.47 -4.61 -3.89
C ASN A 99 1.70 -6.13 -3.97
N MET A 100 2.20 -6.75 -2.90
CA MET A 100 2.38 -8.20 -2.87
C MET A 100 1.05 -8.98 -2.91
N MET A 101 -0.01 -8.49 -2.27
CA MET A 101 -1.34 -9.05 -2.39
C MET A 101 -1.77 -9.15 -3.87
N THR A 102 -1.57 -8.08 -4.65
CA THR A 102 -1.93 -8.11 -6.07
C THR A 102 -1.11 -9.08 -6.89
N VAL A 103 0.20 -9.20 -6.61
CA VAL A 103 1.07 -10.18 -7.28
C VAL A 103 0.58 -11.59 -7.01
N VAL A 104 0.40 -11.95 -5.73
CA VAL A 104 -0.07 -13.28 -5.30
C VAL A 104 -1.40 -13.62 -5.96
N GLU A 105 -2.39 -12.73 -5.86
CA GLU A 105 -3.74 -12.97 -6.40
C GLU A 105 -3.79 -12.94 -7.93
N GLY A 106 -2.91 -12.17 -8.57
CA GLY A 106 -2.72 -12.17 -10.01
C GLY A 106 -2.10 -13.46 -10.53
N ARG A 107 -1.27 -14.14 -9.74
CA ARG A 107 -0.66 -15.43 -10.13
C ARG A 107 -1.58 -16.63 -9.92
N ARG A 108 -2.62 -16.53 -9.09
CA ARG A 108 -3.63 -17.59 -8.90
C ARG A 108 -4.49 -17.82 -10.14
N ASN A 109 -4.98 -16.76 -10.78
CA ASN A 109 -5.86 -16.89 -11.96
C ASN A 109 -5.53 -15.81 -13.00
N ARG A 110 -4.58 -16.13 -13.89
CA ARG A 110 -4.10 -15.22 -14.95
C ARG A 110 -5.10 -15.02 -16.10
N LYS A 111 -6.13 -15.88 -16.26
CA LYS A 111 -6.93 -15.92 -17.50
C LYS A 111 -8.15 -14.99 -17.49
N THR A 112 -8.91 -14.89 -16.39
CA THR A 112 -10.25 -14.28 -16.45
C THR A 112 -10.60 -13.30 -15.32
N SER A 113 -9.64 -12.89 -14.49
CA SER A 113 -9.93 -12.04 -13.33
C SER A 113 -9.56 -10.56 -13.57
N PRO A 114 -10.37 -9.58 -13.12
CA PRO A 114 -9.95 -8.18 -13.07
C PRO A 114 -8.76 -7.94 -12.12
N LEU A 115 -8.47 -8.90 -11.25
CA LEU A 115 -7.32 -8.88 -10.33
C LEU A 115 -6.00 -9.35 -10.97
N ARG A 116 -6.00 -9.70 -12.28
CA ARG A 116 -4.86 -10.35 -12.95
C ARG A 116 -3.67 -9.43 -13.25
N SER A 117 -3.86 -8.11 -13.13
CA SER A 117 -2.87 -7.11 -13.55
C SER A 117 -2.33 -6.36 -12.33
N PRO A 118 -1.33 -6.91 -11.60
CA PRO A 118 -0.74 -6.25 -10.45
C PRO A 118 -0.26 -4.84 -10.78
N ALA A 119 0.50 -4.68 -11.87
CA ALA A 119 1.04 -3.40 -12.30
C ALA A 119 -0.07 -2.34 -12.52
N TRP A 120 -1.21 -2.72 -13.08
CA TRP A 120 -2.33 -1.80 -13.27
C TRP A 120 -2.83 -1.24 -11.94
N TRP A 121 -3.16 -2.12 -11.00
CA TRP A 121 -3.67 -1.72 -9.69
C TRP A 121 -2.64 -0.89 -8.91
N GLN A 122 -1.39 -1.32 -8.94
CA GLN A 122 -0.27 -0.63 -8.31
C GLN A 122 -0.03 0.77 -8.89
N THR A 123 -0.11 0.92 -10.21
CA THR A 123 -0.07 2.23 -10.87
C THR A 123 -1.29 3.08 -10.48
N MET A 124 -2.49 2.51 -10.41
CA MET A 124 -3.70 3.26 -10.07
C MET A 124 -3.60 3.93 -8.71
N TRP A 125 -3.16 3.24 -7.64
CA TRP A 125 -3.02 3.92 -6.36
C TRP A 125 -1.79 4.82 -6.24
N ASN A 126 -0.71 4.55 -7.00
CA ASN A 126 0.42 5.49 -7.04
C ASN A 126 0.07 6.81 -7.73
N PHE A 127 -0.86 6.80 -8.70
CA PHE A 127 -1.30 7.99 -9.43
C PHE A 127 -2.50 8.69 -8.78
N PHE A 128 -3.47 7.92 -8.28
CA PHE A 128 -4.75 8.43 -7.80
C PHE A 128 -4.89 8.40 -6.27
N GLY A 129 -3.92 7.84 -5.55
CA GLY A 129 -4.02 7.56 -4.12
C GLY A 129 -4.69 6.21 -3.83
N ALA A 130 -4.25 5.55 -2.76
CA ALA A 130 -4.72 4.21 -2.42
C ALA A 130 -6.18 4.20 -1.96
N ALA A 131 -6.66 5.24 -1.28
CA ALA A 131 -8.04 5.39 -0.85
C ALA A 131 -9.04 5.42 -2.02
N CYS A 132 -8.61 5.83 -3.22
CA CYS A 132 -9.45 5.78 -4.41
C CYS A 132 -9.52 4.36 -4.97
N ALA A 133 -8.37 3.73 -5.22
CA ALA A 133 -8.25 2.50 -6.00
C ALA A 133 -8.31 1.21 -5.17
N LEU A 134 -7.73 1.21 -3.97
CA LEU A 134 -7.65 0.03 -3.11
C LEU A 134 -9.02 -0.49 -2.68
N PRO A 135 -10.02 0.34 -2.30
CA PRO A 135 -11.34 -0.19 -1.96
C PRO A 135 -11.99 -0.95 -3.12
N VAL A 136 -11.82 -0.47 -4.36
CA VAL A 136 -12.32 -1.17 -5.56
C VAL A 136 -11.64 -2.52 -5.72
N TYR A 137 -10.31 -2.58 -5.53
CA TYR A 137 -9.58 -3.84 -5.54
C TYR A 137 -10.06 -4.79 -4.44
N LEU A 138 -10.24 -4.29 -3.22
CA LEU A 138 -10.65 -5.08 -2.06
C LEU A 138 -12.11 -5.57 -2.17
N HIS A 139 -12.99 -4.80 -2.80
CA HIS A 139 -14.33 -5.27 -3.17
C HIS A 139 -14.24 -6.52 -4.06
N LEU A 140 -13.50 -6.42 -5.17
CA LEU A 140 -13.30 -7.52 -6.10
C LEU A 140 -12.61 -8.72 -5.43
N TYR A 141 -11.71 -8.47 -4.48
CA TYR A 141 -11.08 -9.50 -3.68
C TYR A 141 -12.09 -10.21 -2.77
N VAL A 142 -12.90 -9.48 -2.01
CA VAL A 142 -13.93 -10.08 -1.14
C VAL A 142 -14.91 -10.90 -1.96
N GLU A 143 -15.37 -10.37 -3.10
CA GLU A 143 -16.32 -11.03 -3.99
C GLU A 143 -15.73 -12.29 -4.64
N LYS A 144 -14.52 -12.21 -5.20
CA LYS A 144 -13.97 -13.24 -6.10
C LYS A 144 -12.86 -14.09 -5.50
N ARG A 145 -12.38 -13.77 -4.30
CA ARG A 145 -11.24 -14.44 -3.64
C ARG A 145 -11.51 -14.91 -2.23
N LEU A 146 -12.48 -14.34 -1.52
CA LEU A 146 -12.88 -14.86 -0.21
C LEU A 146 -14.07 -15.82 -0.28
N ARG A 147 -14.93 -15.69 -1.29
CA ARG A 147 -16.17 -16.48 -1.41
C ARG A 147 -16.04 -17.74 -2.26
N THR A 148 -14.95 -17.89 -3.02
CA THR A 148 -14.81 -18.95 -4.03
C THR A 148 -13.57 -19.80 -3.78
N PRO A 149 -13.62 -21.12 -4.09
CA PRO A 149 -12.44 -21.97 -4.12
C PRO A 149 -11.41 -21.39 -5.11
N LEU A 150 -10.15 -21.28 -4.69
CA LEU A 150 -9.11 -20.65 -5.49
C LEU A 150 -8.16 -21.66 -6.11
N PRO A 151 -7.78 -21.45 -7.40
CA PRO A 151 -6.69 -22.21 -7.99
C PRO A 151 -5.38 -21.96 -7.24
N ARG A 152 -4.55 -23.01 -7.15
CA ARG A 152 -3.21 -22.92 -6.60
C ARG A 152 -2.30 -22.07 -7.50
N ILE A 153 -1.34 -21.40 -6.88
CA ILE A 153 -0.29 -20.68 -7.62
C ILE A 153 0.65 -21.73 -8.23
N PRO A 154 1.09 -21.56 -9.48
CA PRO A 154 2.10 -22.44 -10.07
C PRO A 154 3.36 -22.53 -9.17
N PRO A 155 3.94 -23.72 -8.95
CA PRO A 155 5.00 -23.90 -7.95
C PRO A 155 6.19 -22.93 -8.07
N ALA A 156 6.71 -22.74 -9.29
CA ALA A 156 7.84 -21.82 -9.51
C ALA A 156 7.47 -20.36 -9.23
N GLN A 157 6.23 -19.96 -9.56
CA GLN A 157 5.72 -18.63 -9.24
C GLN A 157 5.55 -18.46 -7.73
N ALA A 158 5.07 -19.49 -7.02
CA ALA A 158 4.97 -19.44 -5.57
C ALA A 158 6.35 -19.24 -4.92
N GLN A 159 7.35 -20.04 -5.32
CA GLN A 159 8.72 -19.96 -4.80
C GLN A 159 9.41 -18.61 -5.12
N ALA A 160 8.99 -17.90 -6.17
CA ALA A 160 9.51 -16.58 -6.49
C ALA A 160 8.96 -15.45 -5.59
N LEU A 161 7.80 -15.65 -4.93
CA LEU A 161 7.12 -14.60 -4.17
C LEU A 161 7.96 -13.99 -3.04
N PRO A 162 8.70 -14.75 -2.20
CA PRO A 162 9.53 -14.16 -1.14
C PRO A 162 10.61 -13.22 -1.69
N PHE A 163 11.21 -13.56 -2.83
CA PHE A 163 12.18 -12.70 -3.51
C PHE A 163 11.52 -11.42 -4.02
N SER A 164 10.31 -11.52 -4.57
CA SER A 164 9.53 -10.36 -4.99
C SER A 164 9.12 -9.47 -3.82
N ALA A 165 8.86 -10.03 -2.63
CA ALA A 165 8.63 -9.24 -1.42
C ALA A 165 9.88 -8.43 -1.01
N ILE A 166 11.07 -9.03 -1.13
CA ILE A 166 12.33 -8.33 -0.90
C ILE A 166 12.49 -7.21 -1.95
N TRP A 167 12.29 -7.51 -3.23
CA TRP A 167 12.36 -6.52 -4.30
C TRP A 167 11.40 -5.34 -4.09
N ASN A 168 10.15 -5.63 -3.72
CA ASN A 168 9.14 -4.62 -3.41
C ASN A 168 9.55 -3.72 -2.22
N THR A 169 10.33 -4.23 -1.28
CA THR A 169 10.90 -3.40 -0.21
C THR A 169 12.06 -2.56 -0.73
N LEU A 170 12.98 -3.17 -1.48
CA LEU A 170 14.16 -2.50 -2.03
C LEU A 170 13.79 -1.36 -3.01
N ILE A 171 12.70 -1.49 -3.77
CA ILE A 171 12.26 -0.40 -4.63
C ILE A 171 11.75 0.80 -3.81
N SER A 172 11.15 0.56 -2.63
CA SER A 172 10.71 1.62 -1.71
C SER A 172 11.87 2.39 -1.07
N VAL A 173 13.04 1.75 -0.93
CA VAL A 173 14.27 2.40 -0.45
C VAL A 173 14.68 3.58 -1.34
N HIS A 174 14.45 3.49 -2.65
CA HIS A 174 14.81 4.56 -3.60
C HIS A 174 13.99 5.84 -3.37
N LEU A 175 12.76 5.73 -2.86
CA LEU A 175 11.96 6.89 -2.48
C LEU A 175 12.42 7.51 -1.15
N LEU A 176 12.76 6.66 -0.17
CA LEU A 176 12.88 7.08 1.24
C LEU A 176 14.31 7.40 1.69
N VAL A 177 15.32 6.70 1.18
CA VAL A 177 16.70 6.83 1.70
C VAL A 177 17.45 8.06 1.18
N PRO A 178 17.35 8.46 -0.10
CA PRO A 178 18.10 9.62 -0.61
C PRO A 178 17.91 10.89 0.24
N THR A 179 16.68 11.18 0.65
CA THR A 179 16.40 12.37 1.48
C THR A 179 16.98 12.28 2.89
N VAL A 180 16.98 11.10 3.52
CA VAL A 180 17.62 10.88 4.83
C VAL A 180 19.13 11.09 4.75
N LEU A 181 19.73 10.69 3.63
CA LEU A 181 21.14 10.93 3.34
C LEU A 181 21.43 12.37 2.90
N ARG A 182 20.40 13.23 2.79
CA ARG A 182 20.50 14.63 2.37
C ARG A 182 21.28 14.80 1.06
N VAL A 183 21.03 13.92 0.11
CA VAL A 183 21.64 14.02 -1.23
C VAL A 183 21.01 15.16 -2.02
N SER A 184 21.56 15.47 -3.20
CA SER A 184 21.05 16.58 -4.03
C SER A 184 19.56 16.40 -4.41
N PRO A 185 18.79 17.48 -4.61
CA PRO A 185 17.38 17.40 -4.99
C PRO A 185 17.11 16.54 -6.22
N PHE A 186 17.97 16.59 -7.23
CA PHE A 186 17.82 15.76 -8.44
C PHE A 186 18.00 14.27 -8.16
N GLN A 187 18.89 13.89 -7.24
CA GLN A 187 19.03 12.49 -6.81
C GLN A 187 17.82 12.02 -6.01
N ILE A 188 17.24 12.87 -5.16
CA ILE A 188 15.98 12.59 -4.45
C ILE A 188 14.85 12.34 -5.46
N GLN A 189 14.69 13.22 -6.46
CA GLN A 189 13.68 13.09 -7.51
C GLN A 189 13.89 11.85 -8.40
N ALA A 190 15.14 11.52 -8.74
CA ALA A 190 15.46 10.29 -9.47
C ALA A 190 15.04 9.04 -8.69
N GLY A 191 15.21 9.05 -7.36
CA GLY A 191 14.70 8.03 -6.46
C GLY A 191 13.18 7.83 -6.55
N MET A 192 12.42 8.92 -6.66
CA MET A 192 10.96 8.88 -6.85
C MET A 192 10.59 8.24 -8.19
N VAL A 193 11.30 8.58 -9.27
CA VAL A 193 11.05 7.98 -10.59
C VAL A 193 11.30 6.48 -10.57
N LEU A 194 12.40 6.03 -9.94
CA LEU A 194 12.69 4.60 -9.79
C LEU A 194 11.59 3.90 -8.97
N TRP A 195 11.10 4.52 -7.91
CA TRP A 195 9.98 4.00 -7.13
C TRP A 195 8.66 3.93 -7.94
N LEU A 196 8.38 4.93 -8.77
CA LEU A 196 7.21 4.95 -9.66
C LEU A 196 7.28 3.88 -10.77
N LEU A 197 8.48 3.34 -11.07
CA LEU A 197 8.67 2.16 -11.90
C LEU A 197 8.51 0.83 -11.13
N GLY A 198 8.23 0.90 -9.82
CA GLY A 198 7.90 -0.24 -8.97
C GLY A 198 6.81 -1.16 -9.54
N PRO A 199 5.63 -0.63 -9.95
CA PRO A 199 4.54 -1.44 -10.48
C PRO A 199 4.91 -2.39 -11.63
N PRO A 200 5.50 -1.92 -12.75
CA PRO A 200 5.94 -2.82 -13.80
C PRO A 200 7.14 -3.68 -13.39
N SER A 201 8.12 -3.12 -12.64
CA SER A 201 9.34 -3.85 -12.28
C SER A 201 9.06 -5.07 -11.40
N LEU A 202 8.13 -4.96 -10.45
CA LEU A 202 7.79 -6.06 -9.54
C LEU A 202 7.23 -7.28 -10.27
N SER A 203 6.34 -7.06 -11.26
CA SER A 203 5.78 -8.17 -12.05
C SER A 203 6.82 -8.82 -12.95
N LEU A 204 7.69 -8.02 -13.58
CA LEU A 204 8.79 -8.51 -14.41
C LEU A 204 9.81 -9.29 -13.59
N PHE A 205 10.20 -8.77 -12.42
CA PHE A 205 11.11 -9.43 -11.49
C PHE A 205 10.55 -10.79 -11.04
N GLN A 206 9.27 -10.84 -10.65
CA GLN A 206 8.57 -12.08 -10.29
C GLN A 206 8.62 -13.12 -11.41
N ASP A 207 8.41 -12.71 -12.67
CA ASP A 207 8.44 -13.63 -13.81
C ASP A 207 9.87 -14.08 -14.16
N ALA A 208 10.86 -13.20 -14.03
CA ALA A 208 12.28 -13.54 -14.21
C ALA A 208 12.76 -14.57 -13.17
N VAL A 209 12.48 -14.32 -11.88
CA VAL A 209 12.84 -15.25 -10.79
C VAL A 209 12.11 -16.58 -10.94
N SER A 210 10.82 -16.56 -11.29
CA SER A 210 10.08 -17.81 -11.55
C SER A 210 10.67 -18.61 -12.70
N SER A 211 11.19 -17.96 -13.73
CA SER A 211 11.84 -18.63 -14.86
C SER A 211 13.16 -19.29 -14.41
N LEU A 212 13.94 -18.60 -13.59
CA LEU A 212 15.16 -19.16 -13.00
C LEU A 212 14.87 -20.35 -12.06
N ILE A 213 13.84 -20.25 -11.23
CA ILE A 213 13.40 -21.35 -10.35
C ILE A 213 12.97 -22.56 -11.17
N THR A 214 12.29 -22.34 -12.29
CA THR A 214 11.91 -23.43 -13.21
C THR A 214 13.14 -24.10 -13.81
N ALA A 215 14.12 -23.32 -14.28
CA ALA A 215 15.35 -23.83 -14.87
C ALA A 215 16.22 -24.61 -13.86
N THR A 216 16.22 -24.20 -12.60
CA THR A 216 17.05 -24.80 -11.54
C THR A 216 16.34 -25.90 -10.75
N GLY A 217 15.02 -26.02 -10.87
CA GLY A 217 14.22 -26.95 -10.07
C GLY A 217 14.14 -26.57 -8.58
N TYR A 218 14.41 -25.32 -8.21
CA TYR A 218 14.47 -24.87 -6.82
C TYR A 218 13.14 -25.07 -6.06
N ARG A 219 13.22 -25.66 -4.87
CA ARG A 219 12.10 -25.89 -3.93
C ARG A 219 12.51 -25.63 -2.48
N GLY A 220 13.19 -24.51 -2.24
CA GLY A 220 13.78 -24.24 -0.92
C GLY A 220 12.86 -23.57 0.10
N VAL A 221 11.75 -22.95 -0.31
CA VAL A 221 10.87 -22.24 0.62
C VAL A 221 9.63 -23.05 0.94
N GLN A 222 9.44 -23.37 2.23
CA GLN A 222 8.18 -23.93 2.74
C GLN A 222 7.14 -22.81 2.87
N SER A 223 5.90 -23.06 2.41
CA SER A 223 4.80 -22.08 2.38
C SER A 223 5.18 -20.69 1.83
N PRO A 224 5.64 -20.58 0.55
CA PRO A 224 6.19 -19.34 0.01
C PRO A 224 5.28 -18.12 0.14
N SER A 225 3.97 -18.27 -0.07
CA SER A 225 3.01 -17.17 0.04
C SER A 225 2.91 -16.62 1.47
N THR A 226 2.89 -17.50 2.47
CA THR A 226 2.91 -17.11 3.89
C THR A 226 4.21 -16.38 4.24
N VAL A 227 5.37 -16.91 3.81
CA VAL A 227 6.68 -16.26 4.01
C VAL A 227 6.73 -14.87 3.36
N THR A 228 6.18 -14.73 2.16
CA THR A 228 6.08 -13.46 1.44
C THR A 228 5.36 -12.41 2.28
N TYR A 229 4.19 -12.75 2.84
CA TYR A 229 3.42 -11.84 3.68
C TYR A 229 4.10 -11.54 5.01
N TRP A 230 4.83 -12.50 5.60
CA TRP A 230 5.67 -12.22 6.76
C TRP A 230 6.75 -11.19 6.49
N ILE A 231 7.43 -11.26 5.33
CA ILE A 231 8.48 -10.29 4.96
C ILE A 231 7.88 -8.87 4.91
N VAL A 232 6.90 -8.64 4.03
CA VAL A 232 6.33 -7.28 3.87
C VAL A 232 5.53 -6.81 5.08
N GLY A 233 4.84 -7.72 5.77
CA GLY A 233 4.08 -7.42 6.97
C GLY A 233 4.96 -7.03 8.15
N SER A 234 6.10 -7.72 8.35
CA SER A 234 7.04 -7.39 9.44
C SER A 234 7.72 -6.05 9.19
N ILE A 235 8.10 -5.77 7.94
CA ILE A 235 8.72 -4.49 7.56
C ILE A 235 7.74 -3.34 7.76
N SER A 236 6.49 -3.51 7.33
CA SER A 236 5.41 -2.54 7.60
C SER A 236 5.17 -2.36 9.10
N ALA A 237 5.15 -3.43 9.89
CA ALA A 237 4.96 -3.36 11.34
C ALA A 237 6.10 -2.59 12.05
N ILE A 238 7.35 -2.93 11.74
CA ILE A 238 8.54 -2.27 12.31
C ILE A 238 8.50 -0.78 12.00
N CYS A 239 8.20 -0.43 10.74
CA CYS A 239 8.05 0.95 10.31
C CYS A 239 6.94 1.68 11.08
N HIS A 240 5.75 1.10 11.15
CA HIS A 240 4.61 1.70 11.84
C HIS A 240 4.91 1.96 13.32
N VAL A 241 5.50 0.98 14.01
CA VAL A 241 5.92 1.15 15.40
C VAL A 241 6.99 2.24 15.53
N ALA A 242 7.96 2.29 14.62
CA ALA A 242 8.98 3.35 14.62
C ALA A 242 8.36 4.75 14.44
N VAL A 243 7.36 4.88 13.56
CA VAL A 243 6.62 6.14 13.37
C VAL A 243 5.78 6.50 14.60
N ILE A 244 5.11 5.52 15.24
CA ILE A 244 4.39 5.75 16.51
C ILE A 244 5.32 6.22 17.62
N LEU A 245 6.55 5.69 17.67
CA LEU A 245 7.54 6.07 18.67
C LEU A 245 8.29 7.37 18.33
N SER A 246 8.15 7.89 17.11
CA SER A 246 8.85 9.08 16.66
C SER A 246 8.64 10.34 17.52
N PRO A 247 7.47 10.60 18.15
CA PRO A 247 7.30 11.77 19.03
C PRO A 247 8.24 11.78 20.24
N TYR A 248 8.73 10.62 20.68
CA TYR A 248 9.72 10.54 21.76
C TYR A 248 11.11 11.03 21.32
N PHE A 249 11.40 11.00 20.02
CA PHE A 249 12.69 11.40 19.44
C PHE A 249 12.62 12.78 18.79
N PHE A 250 11.44 13.23 18.37
CA PHE A 250 11.21 14.50 17.69
C PHE A 250 10.16 15.32 18.45
N PRO A 251 10.56 16.13 19.45
CA PRO A 251 9.63 16.82 20.36
C PRO A 251 8.71 17.87 19.70
N GLY A 252 8.92 18.18 18.41
CA GLY A 252 8.03 19.04 17.62
C GLY A 252 6.94 18.30 16.83
N VAL A 253 6.92 16.95 16.86
CA VAL A 253 5.96 16.14 16.10
C VAL A 253 5.10 15.30 17.03
N THR A 254 3.79 15.30 16.79
CA THR A 254 2.81 14.53 17.55
C THR A 254 2.14 13.47 16.67
N LEU A 255 1.55 12.43 17.27
CA LEU A 255 0.78 11.43 16.51
C LEU A 255 -0.41 12.05 15.78
N SER A 256 -1.06 13.05 16.38
CA SER A 256 -2.13 13.79 15.70
C SER A 256 -1.60 14.58 14.51
N ARG A 257 -0.40 15.18 14.63
CA ARG A 257 0.25 15.83 13.48
C ARG A 257 0.49 14.83 12.36
N ILE A 258 0.94 13.62 12.66
CA ILE A 258 1.23 12.59 11.66
C ILE A 258 -0.07 12.07 11.02
N TYR A 259 -1.03 11.58 11.80
CA TYR A 259 -2.16 10.78 11.28
C TYR A 259 -3.51 11.50 11.20
N TRP A 260 -3.70 12.64 11.87
CA TRP A 260 -5.00 13.30 11.93
C TRP A 260 -5.11 14.46 10.93
N PRO A 261 -6.12 14.45 10.03
CA PRO A 261 -6.36 15.51 9.07
C PRO A 261 -6.47 16.89 9.73
N ASN A 262 -5.57 17.81 9.35
CA ASN A 262 -5.59 19.20 9.80
C ASN A 262 -5.74 20.18 8.63
N HIS A 263 -6.98 20.54 8.32
CA HIS A 263 -7.30 21.51 7.27
C HIS A 263 -6.72 22.90 7.54
N SER A 264 -6.62 23.28 8.81
CA SER A 264 -6.13 24.62 9.18
C SER A 264 -4.64 24.80 8.92
N ALA A 265 -3.87 23.70 8.82
CA ALA A 265 -2.45 23.76 8.49
C ALA A 265 -2.19 24.13 7.02
N VAL A 266 -3.16 23.89 6.13
CA VAL A 266 -3.04 24.20 4.70
C VAL A 266 -3.22 25.72 4.50
N GLN A 267 -2.13 26.46 4.67
CA GLN A 267 -2.07 27.91 4.51
C GLN A 267 -1.08 28.29 3.41
N GLN A 268 -1.36 29.40 2.73
CA GLN A 268 -0.47 29.96 1.72
C GLN A 268 0.89 30.30 2.32
N GLY A 269 1.97 29.92 1.62
CA GLY A 269 3.35 30.10 2.08
C GLY A 269 4.29 29.06 1.51
N GLN A 270 5.54 29.05 1.99
CA GLN A 270 6.58 28.14 1.49
C GLN A 270 6.27 26.65 1.68
N TYR A 271 5.49 26.30 2.72
CA TYR A 271 5.12 24.91 3.05
C TYR A 271 3.72 24.52 2.57
N TYR A 272 3.06 25.38 1.78
CA TYR A 272 1.68 25.17 1.36
C TYR A 272 1.45 23.84 0.62
N LEU A 273 2.40 23.46 -0.26
CA LEU A 273 2.36 22.17 -0.94
C LEU A 273 2.59 20.99 0.01
N ALA A 274 3.51 21.12 0.96
CA ALA A 274 3.81 20.07 1.94
C ALA A 274 2.59 19.79 2.83
N GLU A 275 1.92 20.83 3.33
CA GLU A 275 0.71 20.69 4.14
C GLU A 275 -0.46 20.12 3.33
N GLY A 276 -0.62 20.56 2.08
CA GLY A 276 -1.63 20.01 1.17
C GLY A 276 -1.45 18.53 0.88
N ALA A 277 -0.23 18.13 0.53
CA ALA A 277 0.11 16.74 0.24
C ALA A 277 0.08 15.86 1.51
N MET A 278 0.44 16.41 2.67
CA MET A 278 0.28 15.71 3.95
C MET A 278 -1.19 15.45 4.27
N LEU A 279 -2.07 16.44 4.11
CA LEU A 279 -3.52 16.27 4.31
C LEU A 279 -4.09 15.19 3.39
N PHE A 280 -3.64 15.16 2.13
CA PHE A 280 -3.98 14.09 1.19
C PHE A 280 -3.57 12.72 1.75
N ILE A 281 -2.31 12.55 2.16
CA ILE A 281 -1.79 11.28 2.68
C ILE A 281 -2.48 10.84 3.98
N GLN A 282 -2.85 11.78 4.87
CA GLN A 282 -3.60 11.49 6.09
C GLN A 282 -4.97 10.86 5.79
N TYR A 283 -5.71 11.45 4.86
CA TYR A 283 -6.97 10.87 4.39
C TYR A 283 -6.76 9.54 3.69
N ASP A 284 -5.69 9.43 2.89
CA ASP A 284 -5.34 8.18 2.19
C ASP A 284 -5.17 7.04 3.21
N TYR A 285 -4.34 7.29 4.22
CA TYR A 285 -4.03 6.34 5.29
C TYR A 285 -5.26 5.94 6.11
N ILE A 286 -6.15 6.88 6.46
CA ILE A 286 -7.40 6.59 7.17
C ILE A 286 -8.28 5.62 6.38
N ILE A 287 -8.48 5.89 5.08
CA ILE A 287 -9.37 5.07 4.25
C ILE A 287 -8.75 3.69 3.98
N ILE A 288 -7.42 3.58 3.86
CA ILE A 288 -6.74 2.28 3.82
C ILE A 288 -7.04 1.48 5.09
N ASN A 289 -6.91 2.10 6.27
CA ASN A 289 -7.20 1.43 7.55
C ASN A 289 -8.66 0.94 7.61
N LEU A 290 -9.62 1.78 7.25
CA LEU A 290 -11.04 1.41 7.20
C LEU A 290 -11.28 0.25 6.23
N SER A 291 -10.60 0.26 5.08
CA SER A 291 -10.73 -0.79 4.07
C SER A 291 -10.14 -2.11 4.55
N VAL A 292 -8.97 -2.10 5.20
CA VAL A 292 -8.37 -3.30 5.82
C VAL A 292 -9.30 -3.89 6.87
N LEU A 293 -9.80 -3.05 7.77
CA LEU A 293 -10.74 -3.47 8.80
C LEU A 293 -11.96 -4.14 8.16
N ALA A 294 -12.60 -3.49 7.18
CA ALA A 294 -13.76 -4.04 6.48
C ALA A 294 -13.50 -5.42 5.88
N VAL A 295 -12.37 -5.63 5.19
CA VAL A 295 -12.01 -6.94 4.60
C VAL A 295 -11.89 -8.02 5.67
N GLY A 296 -11.23 -7.73 6.80
CA GLY A 296 -11.13 -8.69 7.89
C GLY A 296 -12.48 -9.04 8.49
N PHE A 297 -13.35 -8.05 8.73
CA PHE A 297 -14.73 -8.30 9.18
C PHE A 297 -15.51 -9.16 8.19
N TYR A 298 -15.37 -8.96 6.88
CA TYR A 298 -15.99 -9.85 5.88
C TYR A 298 -15.42 -11.27 5.94
N LYS A 299 -14.10 -11.44 6.00
CA LYS A 299 -13.47 -12.77 6.09
C LYS A 299 -14.01 -13.56 7.29
N PHE A 300 -13.99 -12.96 8.48
CA PHE A 300 -14.41 -13.66 9.71
C PHE A 300 -15.91 -13.94 9.77
N ASN A 301 -16.76 -13.08 9.17
CA ASN A 301 -18.19 -13.36 9.07
C ASN A 301 -18.49 -14.50 8.10
N LEU A 302 -17.79 -14.59 6.95
CA LEU A 302 -17.93 -15.70 6.01
C LEU A 302 -17.52 -17.03 6.66
N GLY A 303 -16.40 -17.05 7.39
CA GLY A 303 -15.95 -18.25 8.12
C GLY A 303 -16.94 -18.71 9.20
N SER A 304 -17.54 -17.76 9.93
CA SER A 304 -18.56 -18.07 10.95
C SER A 304 -19.83 -18.67 10.35
N ALA A 305 -20.25 -18.21 9.16
CA ALA A 305 -21.41 -18.76 8.47
C ALA A 305 -21.16 -20.19 7.95
N ALA A 306 -19.96 -20.48 7.46
CA ALA A 306 -19.57 -21.82 7.00
C ALA A 306 -19.43 -22.84 8.15
N ALA A 307 -19.11 -22.38 9.37
CA ALA A 307 -18.95 -23.21 10.57
C ALA A 307 -20.26 -23.60 11.27
N THR A 308 -21.43 -23.39 10.64
CA THR A 308 -22.76 -23.76 11.19
C THR A 308 -23.04 -25.27 11.21
N LYS A 309 -22.08 -26.12 10.80
CA LYS A 309 -22.11 -27.55 11.12
C LYS A 309 -21.66 -27.74 12.57
N PRO A 310 -22.30 -28.62 13.37
CA PRO A 310 -21.93 -28.84 14.77
C PRO A 310 -20.52 -29.44 14.81
N SER A 311 -19.50 -28.58 14.96
CA SER A 311 -18.14 -29.03 15.18
C SER A 311 -17.94 -29.21 16.68
N THR A 312 -17.39 -30.37 17.06
CA THR A 312 -16.94 -30.69 18.42
C THR A 312 -15.67 -29.91 18.82
N GLN A 313 -15.26 -28.91 18.02
CA GLN A 313 -14.08 -28.11 18.30
C GLN A 313 -14.41 -27.01 19.31
N ALA A 314 -13.60 -26.96 20.38
CA ALA A 314 -13.65 -25.91 21.37
C ALA A 314 -13.62 -24.53 20.68
N GLN A 315 -14.58 -23.67 21.02
CA GLN A 315 -14.58 -22.30 20.53
C GLN A 315 -13.27 -21.62 20.96
N PRO A 316 -12.61 -20.85 20.08
CA PRO A 316 -11.42 -20.12 20.44
C PRO A 316 -11.73 -19.18 21.60
N ALA A 317 -10.85 -19.14 22.61
CA ALA A 317 -11.02 -18.34 23.82
C ALA A 317 -11.07 -16.82 23.55
N VAL A 318 -10.61 -16.37 22.38
CA VAL A 318 -10.57 -14.95 21.99
C VAL A 318 -11.21 -14.77 20.62
N ASN A 319 -12.02 -13.72 20.48
CA ASN A 319 -12.66 -13.37 19.21
C ASN A 319 -11.60 -12.96 18.16
N PRO A 320 -11.50 -13.65 17.01
CA PRO A 320 -10.48 -13.36 15.99
C PRO A 320 -10.60 -11.95 15.39
N ARG A 321 -11.80 -11.35 15.43
CA ARG A 321 -12.02 -9.96 14.99
C ARG A 321 -11.31 -8.97 15.92
N LEU A 322 -11.34 -9.23 17.22
CA LEU A 322 -10.68 -8.39 18.21
C LEU A 322 -9.15 -8.47 18.05
N VAL A 323 -8.62 -9.69 17.86
CA VAL A 323 -7.19 -9.89 17.59
C VAL A 323 -6.77 -9.15 16.32
N PHE A 324 -7.53 -9.30 15.24
CA PHE A 324 -7.27 -8.61 13.99
C PHE A 324 -7.27 -7.08 14.15
N THR A 325 -8.30 -6.51 14.79
CA THR A 325 -8.36 -5.07 15.06
C THR A 325 -7.19 -4.60 15.92
N ALA A 326 -6.80 -5.37 16.94
CA ALA A 326 -5.64 -5.04 17.78
C ALA A 326 -4.33 -5.07 16.98
N VAL A 327 -4.12 -6.08 16.13
CA VAL A 327 -2.95 -6.17 15.25
C VAL A 327 -2.92 -4.97 14.29
N THR A 328 -4.03 -4.64 13.64
CA THR A 328 -4.12 -3.47 12.75
C THR A 328 -3.86 -2.16 13.48
N ALA A 329 -4.37 -1.99 14.70
CA ALA A 329 -4.21 -0.76 15.47
C ALA A 329 -2.79 -0.57 16.03
N VAL A 330 -2.12 -1.66 16.43
CA VAL A 330 -0.79 -1.60 17.07
C VAL A 330 0.35 -1.71 16.06
N LEU A 331 0.18 -2.55 15.04
CA LEU A 331 1.21 -2.84 14.03
C LEU A 331 0.90 -2.21 12.65
N GLY A 332 -0.22 -1.51 12.53
CA GLY A 332 -0.62 -0.79 11.33
C GLY A 332 -1.42 -1.63 10.32
N PRO A 333 -2.01 -0.96 9.30
CA PRO A 333 -2.86 -1.58 8.30
C PRO A 333 -2.14 -2.60 7.43
N GLY A 334 -0.86 -2.37 7.11
CA GLY A 334 -0.06 -3.32 6.33
C GLY A 334 0.14 -4.63 7.07
N ALA A 335 0.58 -4.59 8.33
CA ALA A 335 0.75 -5.77 9.16
C ALA A 335 -0.57 -6.52 9.39
N GLY A 336 -1.65 -5.78 9.68
CA GLY A 336 -3.00 -6.36 9.79
C GLY A 336 -3.42 -7.10 8.53
N MET A 337 -3.26 -6.47 7.35
CA MET A 337 -3.59 -7.11 6.08
C MET A 337 -2.70 -8.34 5.81
N ALA A 338 -1.39 -8.26 6.07
CA ALA A 338 -0.47 -9.39 5.90
C ALA A 338 -0.86 -10.57 6.80
N TRP A 339 -1.22 -10.31 8.06
CA TRP A 339 -1.70 -11.33 8.98
C TRP A 339 -2.99 -12.00 8.48
N LEU A 340 -3.95 -11.20 7.98
CA LEU A 340 -5.19 -11.70 7.40
C LEU A 340 -4.94 -12.59 6.17
N LEU A 341 -3.96 -12.21 5.34
CA LEU A 341 -3.56 -12.97 4.16
C LEU A 341 -2.83 -14.27 4.54
N CYS A 342 -1.95 -14.26 5.53
CA CYS A 342 -1.33 -15.46 6.09
C CYS A 342 -2.38 -16.46 6.62
N ASP A 343 -3.40 -15.98 7.33
CA ASP A 343 -4.50 -16.80 7.82
C ASP A 343 -5.25 -17.47 6.67
N LYS A 344 -5.55 -16.71 5.60
CA LYS A 344 -6.15 -17.25 4.38
C LYS A 344 -5.27 -18.29 3.69
N GLU A 345 -3.96 -18.06 3.57
CA GLU A 345 -3.05 -19.04 2.93
C GLU A 345 -3.05 -20.38 3.67
N ARG A 346 -3.04 -20.34 5.00
CA ARG A 346 -3.13 -21.56 5.84
C ARG A 346 -4.46 -22.29 5.65
N GLU A 347 -5.57 -21.57 5.48
CA GLU A 347 -6.87 -22.19 5.16
C GLU A 347 -6.84 -22.90 3.80
N LEU A 348 -6.24 -22.26 2.78
CA LEU A 348 -6.10 -22.84 1.44
C LEU A 348 -5.19 -24.07 1.45
N GLU A 349 -4.09 -24.06 2.21
CA GLU A 349 -3.20 -25.21 2.38
C GLU A 349 -3.93 -26.39 3.05
N LYS A 350 -4.74 -26.14 4.09
CA LYS A 350 -5.55 -27.18 4.74
C LYS A 350 -6.58 -27.78 3.79
N GLN A 351 -7.30 -26.95 3.03
CA GLN A 351 -8.26 -27.40 2.03
C GLN A 351 -7.60 -28.23 0.93
N ALA A 352 -6.41 -27.82 0.49
CA ALA A 352 -5.59 -28.53 -0.48
C ALA A 352 -5.21 -29.94 0.00
N ASN A 353 -4.73 -30.07 1.23
CA ASN A 353 -4.32 -31.35 1.79
C ASN A 353 -5.51 -32.30 2.03
N ALA A 354 -6.69 -31.78 2.37
CA ALA A 354 -7.89 -32.58 2.57
C ALA A 354 -8.48 -33.17 1.28
N ILE A 355 -8.11 -32.66 0.09
CA ILE A 355 -8.53 -33.20 -1.21
C ILE A 355 -7.57 -34.32 -1.68
N GLU A 356 -6.33 -34.32 -1.19
CA GLU A 356 -5.30 -35.30 -1.57
C GLU A 356 -5.33 -36.58 -0.69
N GLN A 357 -6.06 -36.57 0.42
CA GLN A 357 -6.37 -37.73 1.27
C GLN A 357 -7.69 -38.36 0.84
#